data_AF-A0A4U2DW69-F1
#
_entry.id   AF-A0A4U2DW69-F1
#
_cell.length_a   1.000
_cell.length_b   1.000
_cell.length_c   1.000
_cell.angle_alpha   90.00
_cell.angle_beta   90.00
_cell.angle_gamma   90.00
#
_symmetry.space_group_name_H-M   'P 1'
#
loop_
_entity.id
_entity.type
_entity.pdbx_description
1 polymer ?
#
loop_
_entity_poly.entity_id
_entity_poly.type
_entity_poly.pdbx_seq_one_letter_code
_entity_poly.pdbx_strand_id
1 'polypeptide(L)'
;AHIIKNMLVWAELMSHPDGEVSFFNDSAKCIAPIYVDLHNYATSLGIIHNPKEIEPDKIQVNHLLESGFFSVSSLDYKCILDVGDIGPSYIPGHGHADVFSFELSLHGKRLFVNRGTSEYG
;
A
#
# COMPACT_ATOMS: atom_id res chain seq x y z
N ALA A 1 -6.39 19.81 -3.97
CA ALA A 1 -5.06 19.43 -4.49
C ALA A 1 -4.19 18.73 -3.44
N HIS A 2 -3.98 19.30 -2.24
CA HIS A 2 -3.09 18.72 -1.22
C HIS A 2 -3.49 17.29 -0.78
N ILE A 3 -4.78 17.06 -0.49
CA ILE A 3 -5.29 15.73 -0.09
C ILE A 3 -5.02 14.67 -1.17
N ILE A 4 -5.25 15.00 -2.44
CA ILE A 4 -5.02 14.08 -3.57
C ILE A 4 -3.55 13.66 -3.64
N LYS A 5 -2.62 14.59 -3.42
CA LYS A 5 -1.18 14.25 -3.38
C LYS A 5 -0.85 13.30 -2.24
N ASN A 6 -1.43 13.50 -1.06
CA ASN A 6 -1.22 12.59 0.06
C ASN A 6 -1.80 11.19 -0.23
N MET A 7 -2.95 11.11 -0.91
CA MET A 7 -3.53 9.83 -1.36
C MET A 7 -2.64 9.13 -2.39
N LEU A 8 -2.03 9.86 -3.33
CA LEU A 8 -1.08 9.30 -4.29
C LEU A 8 0.18 8.76 -3.61
N VAL A 9 0.75 9.51 -2.67
CA VAL A 9 1.90 9.06 -1.86
C VAL A 9 1.54 7.81 -1.07
N TRP A 10 0.34 7.77 -0.48
CA TRP A 10 -0.11 6.59 0.25
C TRP A 10 -0.25 5.37 -0.67
N ALA A 11 -0.89 5.53 -1.84
CA ALA A 11 -1.05 4.45 -2.81
C ALA A 11 0.29 3.94 -3.34
N GLU A 12 1.25 4.83 -3.58
CA GLU A 12 2.64 4.50 -3.93
C GLU A 12 3.29 3.63 -2.84
N LEU A 13 3.20 4.07 -1.59
CA LEU A 13 3.81 3.39 -0.45
C LEU A 13 3.13 2.04 -0.12
N MET A 14 1.88 1.86 -0.50
CA MET A 14 1.13 0.60 -0.28
C MET A 14 1.18 -0.37 -1.48
N SER A 15 1.84 0.00 -2.57
CA SER A 15 2.02 -0.86 -3.74
C SER A 15 3.25 -1.75 -3.60
N HIS A 16 3.17 -2.96 -4.12
CA HIS A 16 4.33 -3.84 -4.27
C HIS A 16 5.18 -3.44 -5.48
N PRO A 17 6.44 -3.94 -5.58
CA PRO A 17 7.31 -3.62 -6.71
C PRO A 17 6.78 -4.07 -8.08
N ASP A 18 5.81 -4.98 -8.12
CA ASP A 18 5.11 -5.36 -9.35
C ASP A 18 4.08 -4.31 -9.82
N GLY A 19 3.94 -3.20 -9.08
CA GLY A 19 3.02 -2.10 -9.37
C GLY A 19 1.58 -2.37 -8.94
N GLU A 20 1.30 -3.57 -8.45
CA GLU A 20 -0.03 -4.02 -8.07
C GLU A 20 -0.32 -3.71 -6.60
N VAL A 21 -1.61 -3.65 -6.26
CA VAL A 21 -2.08 -3.38 -4.90
C VAL A 21 -1.64 -4.47 -3.91
N SER A 22 -1.44 -4.09 -2.64
CA SER A 22 -1.32 -5.04 -1.53
C SER A 22 -2.68 -5.62 -1.16
N PHE A 23 -2.73 -6.79 -0.52
CA PHE A 23 -3.97 -7.51 -0.23
C PHE A 23 -4.43 -7.35 1.22
N PHE A 24 -4.19 -6.18 1.80
CA PHE A 24 -4.76 -5.82 3.10
C PHE A 24 -6.23 -5.46 2.96
N ASN A 25 -7.01 -5.86 3.96
CA ASN A 25 -8.45 -5.63 4.01
C ASN A 25 -9.14 -6.15 2.73
N ASP A 26 -10.16 -5.42 2.29
CA ASP A 26 -10.87 -5.71 1.06
C ASP A 26 -10.09 -5.23 -0.17
N SER A 27 -9.13 -6.03 -0.61
CA SER A 27 -8.27 -5.70 -1.75
C SER A 27 -7.97 -6.93 -2.61
N ALA A 28 -8.08 -6.75 -3.92
CA ALA A 28 -7.81 -7.76 -4.93
C ALA A 28 -7.27 -7.11 -6.22
N LYS A 29 -6.45 -7.87 -6.97
CA LYS A 29 -5.95 -7.43 -8.29
C LYS A 29 -7.09 -7.22 -9.28
N CYS A 30 -6.87 -6.33 -10.24
CA CYS A 30 -7.77 -6.09 -11.38
C CYS A 30 -9.17 -5.56 -11.03
N ILE A 31 -9.42 -5.16 -9.77
CA ILE A 31 -10.68 -4.54 -9.35
C ILE A 31 -10.56 -3.00 -9.36
N ALA A 32 -9.57 -2.47 -8.64
CA ALA A 32 -9.29 -1.04 -8.56
C ALA A 32 -8.11 -0.65 -9.46
N PRO A 33 -8.02 0.63 -9.90
CA PRO A 33 -6.84 1.14 -10.60
C PRO A 33 -5.57 1.00 -9.78
N ILE A 34 -4.46 0.66 -10.43
CA ILE A 34 -3.14 0.60 -9.78
C ILE A 34 -2.54 2.00 -9.62
N TYR A 35 -1.49 2.13 -8.80
CA TYR A 35 -0.86 3.42 -8.52
C TYR A 35 -0.47 4.19 -9.80
N VAL A 36 0.08 3.51 -10.82
CA VAL A 36 0.50 4.16 -12.06
C VAL A 36 -0.68 4.78 -12.82
N ASP A 37 -1.86 4.15 -12.79
CA ASP A 37 -3.07 4.69 -13.43
C ASP A 37 -3.52 5.97 -12.71
N LEU A 38 -3.53 5.94 -11.38
CA LEU A 38 -3.89 7.09 -10.55
C LEU A 38 -2.89 8.25 -10.73
N HIS A 39 -1.60 7.93 -10.80
CA HIS A 39 -0.53 8.90 -11.02
C HIS A 39 -0.62 9.56 -12.40
N ASN A 40 -0.82 8.76 -13.45
CA ASN A 40 -0.98 9.26 -14.81
C ASN A 40 -2.21 10.15 -14.93
N TYR A 41 -3.34 9.74 -14.36
CA TYR A 41 -4.56 10.53 -14.36
C TYR A 41 -4.39 11.85 -13.60
N ALA A 42 -3.79 11.81 -12.40
CA ALA A 42 -3.50 13.01 -11.64
C ALA A 42 -2.58 13.98 -12.40
N THR A 43 -1.58 13.45 -13.10
CA THR A 43 -0.66 14.23 -13.93
C THR A 43 -1.41 14.91 -15.09
N SER A 44 -2.34 14.22 -15.74
CA SER A 44 -3.19 14.80 -16.80
C SER A 44 -4.06 15.97 -16.32
N LEU A 45 -4.38 16.00 -15.02
CA LEU A 45 -5.12 17.07 -14.35
C LEU A 45 -4.21 18.18 -13.79
N GLY A 46 -2.90 18.13 -14.05
CA GLY A 46 -1.92 19.11 -13.55
C GLY A 46 -1.53 18.93 -12.08
N ILE A 47 -1.87 17.79 -11.47
CA ILE A 47 -1.49 17.47 -10.09
C ILE A 47 -0.16 16.71 -10.13
N ILE A 48 0.95 17.46 -10.05
CA ILE A 48 2.30 16.87 -10.11
C ILE A 48 2.67 16.24 -8.77
N HIS A 49 2.97 14.94 -8.81
CA HIS A 49 3.61 14.13 -7.76
C HIS A 49 4.80 13.42 -8.40
N ASN A 50 5.97 13.49 -7.78
CA ASN A 50 7.15 12.78 -8.25
C ASN A 50 7.33 11.54 -7.38
N PRO A 51 7.31 10.32 -7.96
CA PRO A 51 7.54 9.10 -7.21
C PRO A 51 8.86 9.16 -6.42
N LYS A 52 8.88 8.54 -5.25
CA LYS A 52 10.09 8.43 -4.43
C LYS A 52 11.06 7.45 -5.08
N GLU A 53 12.25 7.92 -5.40
CA GLU A 53 13.36 7.05 -5.74
C GLU A 53 13.94 6.39 -4.48
N ILE A 54 14.26 5.11 -4.59
CA ILE A 54 14.96 4.37 -3.54
C ILE A 54 16.45 4.47 -3.82
N GLU A 55 17.17 5.14 -2.93
CA GLU A 55 18.63 5.21 -3.01
C GLU A 55 19.26 3.82 -2.77
N PRO A 56 20.35 3.48 -3.47
CA PRO A 56 21.14 2.29 -3.18
C PRO A 56 21.59 2.25 -1.72
N ASP A 57 21.61 1.05 -1.14
CA ASP A 57 22.07 0.77 0.23
C ASP A 57 21.30 1.50 1.36
N LYS A 58 20.17 2.15 1.06
CA LYS A 58 19.29 2.76 2.05
C LYS A 58 17.99 1.99 2.25
N ILE A 59 17.60 1.89 3.52
CA ILE A 59 16.29 1.39 3.94
C ILE A 59 15.40 2.61 4.18
N GLN A 60 14.30 2.70 3.47
CA GLN A 60 13.25 3.69 3.69
C GLN A 60 12.18 3.09 4.58
N VAL A 61 11.90 3.73 5.71
CA VAL A 61 10.83 3.35 6.63
C VAL A 61 9.80 4.47 6.64
N ASN A 62 8.56 4.16 6.29
CA ASN A 62 7.45 5.12 6.28
C ASN A 62 6.39 4.63 7.26
N HIS A 63 6.12 5.42 8.30
CA HIS A 63 5.03 5.18 9.24
C HIS A 63 3.79 5.94 8.75
N LEU A 64 2.79 5.20 8.28
CA LEU A 64 1.51 5.71 7.79
C LEU A 64 0.52 5.73 8.96
N LEU A 65 0.83 6.56 9.96
CA LEU A 65 0.19 6.61 11.29
C LEU A 65 -1.33 6.60 11.22
N GLU A 66 -1.92 7.49 10.40
CA GLU A 66 -3.37 7.64 10.27
C GLU A 66 -4.08 6.38 9.72
N SER A 67 -3.37 5.57 8.94
CA SER A 67 -3.92 4.34 8.36
C SER A 67 -3.46 3.07 9.08
N GLY A 68 -2.57 3.18 10.07
CA GLY A 68 -2.07 2.03 10.83
C GLY A 68 -1.10 1.14 10.06
N PHE A 69 -0.32 1.66 9.10
CA PHE A 69 0.63 0.83 8.34
C PHE A 69 2.08 1.27 8.49
N PHE A 70 3.01 0.32 8.41
CA PHE A 70 4.40 0.58 8.05
C PHE A 70 4.68 0.10 6.64
N SER A 71 5.35 0.93 5.84
CA SER A 71 5.96 0.53 4.57
C SER A 71 7.48 0.65 4.69
N VAL A 72 8.17 -0.48 4.59
CA VAL A 72 9.63 -0.57 4.57
C VAL A 72 10.07 -0.97 3.16
N SER A 73 10.97 -0.21 2.56
CA SER A 73 11.46 -0.47 1.20
C SER A 73 12.95 -0.22 1.06
N SER A 74 13.60 -1.09 0.29
CA SER A 74 14.96 -0.96 -0.25
C SER A 74 14.94 -1.36 -1.72
N LEU A 75 16.10 -1.38 -2.39
CA LEU A 75 16.19 -1.92 -3.75
C LEU A 75 15.83 -3.41 -3.82
N ASP A 76 16.16 -4.17 -2.78
CA ASP A 76 16.04 -5.63 -2.78
C ASP A 76 14.72 -6.12 -2.19
N TYR A 77 14.02 -5.32 -1.38
CA TYR A 77 12.81 -5.77 -0.72
C TYR A 77 11.80 -4.66 -0.45
N LYS A 78 10.54 -5.09 -0.36
CA LYS A 78 9.40 -4.29 0.07
C LYS A 78 8.62 -5.07 1.12
N CYS A 79 8.46 -4.51 2.31
CA CYS A 79 7.64 -5.06 3.36
C CYS A 79 6.56 -4.05 3.75
N ILE A 80 5.33 -4.51 3.85
CA ILE A 80 4.19 -3.71 4.33
C ILE A 80 3.62 -4.44 5.53
N LEU A 81 3.39 -3.73 6.62
CA LEU A 81 2.92 -4.28 7.88
C LEU A 81 1.68 -3.53 8.34
N ASP A 82 0.63 -4.27 8.69
CA ASP A 82 -0.52 -3.72 9.41
C ASP A 82 -0.20 -3.66 10.90
N VAL A 83 -0.18 -2.46 11.44
CA VAL A 83 0.05 -2.16 12.87
C VAL A 83 -1.08 -1.30 13.43
N GLY A 84 -2.22 -1.26 12.74
CA GLY A 84 -3.38 -0.46 13.11
C GLY A 84 -4.13 -1.02 14.31
N ASP A 85 -5.03 -0.20 14.86
CA ASP A 85 -5.98 -0.67 15.86
C ASP A 85 -6.96 -1.69 15.24
N ILE A 86 -7.58 -2.52 16.09
CA ILE A 86 -8.54 -3.55 15.66
C ILE A 86 -9.80 -2.90 15.09
N GLY A 87 -9.81 -2.69 13.78
CA GLY A 87 -10.95 -2.15 13.03
C GLY A 87 -11.36 -0.73 13.44
N PRO A 88 -12.36 -0.14 12.76
CA PRO A 88 -12.89 1.14 13.17
C PRO A 88 -13.59 1.02 14.53
N SER A 89 -13.33 1.95 15.44
CA SER A 89 -13.92 1.95 16.79
C SER A 89 -15.45 1.90 16.81
N TYR A 90 -16.09 2.33 15.72
CA TYR A 90 -17.54 2.34 15.57
C TYR A 90 -18.13 1.05 14.99
N ILE A 91 -17.34 0.18 14.31
CA ILE A 91 -17.79 -1.17 13.86
C ILE A 91 -16.59 -2.15 13.87
N PRO A 92 -16.13 -2.59 15.05
CA PRO A 92 -14.96 -3.47 15.14
C PRO A 92 -15.18 -4.84 14.50
N GLY A 93 -16.44 -5.28 14.33
CA GLY A 93 -16.78 -6.56 13.68
C GLY A 93 -16.49 -6.63 12.18
N HIS A 94 -16.21 -5.49 11.52
CA HIS A 94 -15.71 -5.44 10.14
C HIS A 94 -14.18 -5.37 10.06
N GLY A 95 -13.48 -5.32 11.19
CA GLY A 95 -12.04 -5.49 11.21
C GLY A 95 -11.69 -6.92 10.84
N HIS A 96 -10.87 -7.10 9.80
CA HIS A 96 -10.26 -8.39 9.55
C HIS A 96 -9.29 -8.73 10.69
N ALA A 97 -9.06 -10.02 10.95
CA ALA A 97 -8.09 -10.49 11.95
C ALA A 97 -6.64 -10.37 11.45
N ASP A 98 -6.33 -9.22 10.85
CA ASP A 98 -5.13 -8.97 10.05
C ASP A 98 -4.18 -7.98 10.73
N VAL A 99 -4.52 -7.51 11.95
CA VAL A 99 -3.61 -6.71 12.76
C VAL A 99 -2.33 -7.51 13.03
N PHE A 100 -1.18 -6.92 12.75
CA PHE A 100 0.15 -7.55 12.71
C PHE A 100 0.40 -8.52 11.55
N SER A 101 -0.49 -8.60 10.57
CA SER A 101 -0.18 -9.22 9.28
C SER A 101 0.86 -8.39 8.51
N PHE A 102 1.54 -9.06 7.59
CA PHE A 102 2.51 -8.41 6.72
C PHE A 102 2.55 -9.06 5.35
N GLU A 103 2.97 -8.28 4.37
CA GLU A 103 3.32 -8.78 3.04
C GLU A 103 4.78 -8.43 2.74
N LEU A 104 5.50 -9.35 2.07
CA LEU A 104 6.91 -9.21 1.74
C LEU A 104 7.15 -9.56 0.28
N SER A 105 7.78 -8.64 -0.45
CA SER A 105 8.42 -8.89 -1.73
C SER A 105 9.94 -8.87 -1.60
N LEU A 106 10.62 -9.82 -2.25
CA LEU A 106 12.07 -9.88 -2.41
C LEU A 106 12.43 -9.89 -3.90
N HIS A 107 13.41 -9.08 -4.29
CA HIS A 107 13.90 -8.93 -5.67
C HIS A 107 12.77 -8.75 -6.70
N GLY A 108 11.80 -7.89 -6.36
CA GLY A 108 10.65 -7.60 -7.22
C GLY A 108 9.59 -8.70 -7.30
N LYS A 109 9.67 -9.75 -6.47
CA LYS A 109 8.71 -10.85 -6.42
C LYS A 109 8.06 -10.94 -5.06
N ARG A 110 6.73 -11.04 -5.04
CA ARG A 110 5.95 -11.28 -3.81
C ARG A 110 6.27 -12.67 -3.27
N LEU A 111 6.75 -12.75 -2.02
CA LEU A 111 7.11 -13.98 -1.32
C LEU A 111 6.06 -14.36 -0.27
N PHE A 112 5.65 -13.39 0.54
CA PHE A 112 4.55 -13.53 1.49
C PHE A 112 3.46 -12.51 1.13
N VAL A 113 2.22 -12.96 1.01
CA VAL A 113 1.06 -12.13 0.69
C VAL A 113 -0.12 -12.55 1.56
N ASN A 114 -1.00 -11.60 1.85
CA ASN A 114 -2.28 -11.91 2.45
C ASN A 114 -3.17 -12.65 1.43
N ARG A 115 -4.25 -13.27 1.94
CA ARG A 115 -5.20 -13.97 1.06
C ARG A 115 -5.99 -13.02 0.15
N GLY A 116 -6.14 -11.76 0.58
CA GLY A 116 -7.02 -10.79 -0.06
C GLY A 116 -8.49 -11.23 -0.03
N THR A 117 -9.29 -10.58 -0.85
CA THR A 117 -10.72 -10.87 -0.99
C THR A 117 -10.97 -11.82 -2.15
N SER A 118 -11.64 -12.94 -1.88
CA SER A 118 -12.04 -13.91 -2.92
C SER A 118 -13.38 -13.54 -3.55
N GLU A 119 -14.39 -13.28 -2.72
CA GLU A 119 -15.77 -13.06 -3.14
C GLU A 119 -16.41 -11.97 -2.26
N TYR A 120 -17.37 -11.24 -2.83
CA TYR A 120 -18.26 -10.35 -2.10
C TYR A 120 -19.61 -11.06 -1.89
N GLY A 121 -20.12 -11.04 -0.66
CA GLY A 121 -21.43 -11.60 -0.29
C GLY A 121 -22.61 -10.66 -0.54
#